data_AF-A0A4R6G6D3-F1
#
_entry.id   AF-A0A4R6G6D3-F1
#
_cell.length_a   1.000
_cell.length_b   1.000
_cell.length_c   1.000
_cell.angle_alpha   90.00
_cell.angle_beta   90.00
_cell.angle_gamma   90.00
#
_symmetry.space_group_name_H-M   'P 1'
#
loop_
_entity.id
_entity.type
_entity.pdbx_description
1 polymer ?
#
loop_
_entity_poly.entity_id
_entity_poly.type
_entity_poly.pdbx_seq_one_letter_code
_entity_poly.pdbx_strand_id
1 'polypeptide(L)'
;MFFKRSVLQHVLPPIEAQKEPKSATTVTKKSARQVDNILLQSPLYQFKRDVLSLVAKMNQGVVNTDCEMLKKQTMFVQSQLLHALTHDPSMPGSFKILLMEYHAKSVRATLTDRRGEHSRDEHDK
;
A
#
# COMPACT_ATOMS: atom_id res chain seq x y z
N MET A 1 51.22 -6.26 12.95
CA MET A 1 51.85 -7.57 12.67
C MET A 1 51.11 -8.66 13.43
N PHE A 2 51.12 -9.88 12.88
CA PHE A 2 50.72 -11.16 13.48
C PHE A 2 49.28 -11.66 13.28
N PHE A 3 49.17 -12.49 12.24
CA PHE A 3 48.34 -13.70 12.23
C PHE A 3 48.58 -14.55 13.49
N LYS A 4 47.50 -15.05 14.11
CA LYS A 4 47.51 -16.35 14.79
C LYS A 4 46.22 -17.11 14.50
N ARG A 5 46.43 -18.25 13.85
CA ARG A 5 45.52 -19.35 13.57
C ARG A 5 45.38 -20.19 14.85
N SER A 6 44.19 -20.70 15.17
CA SER A 6 44.10 -22.01 15.83
C SER A 6 42.74 -22.66 15.58
N VAL A 7 42.78 -23.92 15.18
CA VAL A 7 41.70 -24.83 14.81
C VAL A 7 41.73 -25.97 15.84
N LEU A 8 40.56 -26.42 16.31
CA LEU A 8 40.15 -27.79 16.71
C LEU A 8 38.97 -27.68 17.72
N GLN A 9 37.72 -27.94 17.33
CA GLN A 9 36.99 -29.23 17.30
C GLN A 9 36.66 -29.85 18.67
N HIS A 10 35.37 -29.86 19.02
CA HIS A 10 34.67 -30.90 19.80
C HIS A 10 33.15 -30.68 19.59
N VAL A 11 32.50 -31.37 18.65
CA VAL A 11 31.78 -32.67 18.78
C VAL A 11 30.48 -32.57 19.61
N LEU A 12 29.33 -32.72 18.91
CA LEU A 12 27.97 -32.93 19.44
C LEU A 12 27.81 -34.32 20.09
N PRO A 13 26.75 -34.51 20.89
CA PRO A 13 25.79 -35.56 20.53
C PRO A 13 24.30 -35.12 20.59
N PRO A 14 23.37 -35.92 20.01
CA PRO A 14 21.98 -35.56 19.72
C PRO A 14 20.98 -36.11 20.76
N ILE A 15 19.82 -35.47 20.94
CA ILE A 15 18.60 -36.11 21.48
C ILE A 15 17.36 -35.59 20.73
N GLU A 16 16.52 -36.56 20.36
CA GLU A 16 15.38 -36.51 19.45
C GLU A 16 14.07 -35.97 20.07
N ALA A 17 13.20 -35.49 19.16
CA ALA A 17 11.75 -35.70 19.08
C ALA A 17 10.77 -35.19 20.17
N GLN A 18 10.12 -34.07 19.80
CA GLN A 18 8.66 -33.84 19.67
C GLN A 18 7.68 -34.13 20.83
N LYS A 19 6.97 -33.06 21.27
CA LYS A 19 5.50 -33.03 21.35
C LYS A 19 4.95 -31.59 21.40
N GLU A 20 4.27 -31.16 20.34
CA GLU A 20 3.38 -29.98 20.25
C GLU A 20 2.05 -30.19 21.04
N PRO A 21 1.06 -29.26 21.05
CA PRO A 21 1.05 -27.79 21.16
C PRO A 21 0.00 -27.30 22.21
N LYS A 22 -0.11 -25.97 22.44
CA LYS A 22 -1.35 -25.16 22.71
C LYS A 22 -1.12 -24.02 23.71
N SER A 23 -1.11 -22.78 23.20
CA SER A 23 -1.86 -21.63 23.75
C SER A 23 -1.66 -20.43 22.80
N ALA A 24 -2.51 -20.29 21.78
CA ALA A 24 -3.69 -19.43 21.82
C ALA A 24 -3.36 -17.91 21.89
N THR A 25 -3.00 -17.40 20.72
CA THR A 25 -3.28 -16.07 20.16
C THR A 25 -4.36 -15.25 20.89
N THR A 26 -3.98 -14.19 21.63
CA THR A 26 -4.96 -13.20 22.14
C THR A 26 -4.51 -11.73 22.13
N VAL A 27 -3.43 -11.35 21.44
CA VAL A 27 -2.96 -9.94 21.48
C VAL A 27 -3.29 -9.10 20.21
N THR A 28 -3.67 -9.72 19.09
CA THR A 28 -3.79 -9.01 17.79
C THR A 28 -5.17 -8.43 17.45
N LYS A 29 -6.27 -8.85 18.10
CA LYS A 29 -7.63 -8.40 17.71
C LYS A 29 -8.01 -6.99 18.15
N LYS A 30 -7.46 -6.48 19.26
CA LYS A 30 -7.79 -5.14 19.78
C LYS A 30 -7.15 -4.02 18.95
N SER A 31 -5.89 -4.21 18.54
CA SER A 31 -5.13 -3.25 17.75
C SER A 31 -5.71 -3.07 16.34
N ALA A 32 -6.04 -4.17 15.64
CA ALA A 32 -6.62 -4.10 14.29
C ALA A 32 -7.93 -3.29 14.25
N ARG A 33 -8.86 -3.53 15.19
CA ARG A 33 -10.11 -2.76 15.30
C ARG A 33 -9.85 -1.27 15.57
N GLN A 34 -8.83 -0.95 16.37
CA GLN A 34 -8.51 0.45 16.66
C GLN A 34 -7.93 1.16 15.43
N VAL A 35 -7.08 0.49 14.65
CA VAL A 35 -6.56 1.00 13.38
C VAL A 35 -7.68 1.23 12.37
N ASP A 36 -8.59 0.27 12.23
CA ASP A 36 -9.75 0.41 11.33
C ASP A 36 -10.59 1.64 11.70
N ASN A 37 -10.82 1.87 13.00
CA ASN A 37 -11.56 3.04 13.48
C ASN A 37 -10.84 4.36 13.13
N ILE A 38 -9.52 4.42 13.22
CA ILE A 38 -8.73 5.62 12.88
C ILE A 38 -8.79 5.88 11.37
N LEU A 39 -8.63 4.84 10.55
CA LEU A 39 -8.67 4.96 9.10
C LEU A 39 -10.06 5.38 8.63
N LEU A 40 -11.12 4.82 9.23
CA LEU A 40 -12.50 5.19 8.93
C LEU A 40 -12.82 6.64 9.30
N GLN A 41 -12.11 7.25 10.25
CA GLN A 41 -12.28 8.67 10.58
C GLN A 41 -11.47 9.60 9.67
N SER A 42 -10.50 9.09 8.90
CA SER A 42 -9.66 9.88 8.01
C SER A 42 -10.39 10.20 6.69
N PRO A 43 -10.65 11.48 6.37
CA PRO A 43 -11.36 11.84 5.14
C PRO A 43 -10.60 11.47 3.86
N LEU A 44 -9.27 11.54 3.88
CA LEU A 44 -8.43 11.15 2.75
C LEU A 44 -8.49 9.64 2.49
N TYR A 45 -8.51 8.84 3.57
CA TYR A 45 -8.64 7.40 3.46
C TYR A 45 -10.01 7.02 2.91
N GLN A 46 -11.09 7.61 3.45
CA GLN A 46 -12.44 7.39 2.94
C GLN A 46 -12.54 7.75 1.46
N PHE A 47 -12.07 8.94 1.08
CA PHE A 47 -12.05 9.37 -0.32
C PHE A 47 -11.30 8.37 -1.22
N LYS A 48 -10.11 7.92 -0.82
CA LYS A 48 -9.34 6.94 -1.59
C LYS A 48 -10.05 5.59 -1.69
N ARG A 49 -10.65 5.12 -0.60
CA ARG A 49 -11.42 3.88 -0.56
C ARG A 49 -12.62 3.95 -1.50
N ASP A 50 -13.33 5.07 -1.53
CA ASP A 50 -14.52 5.25 -2.35
C ASP A 50 -14.16 5.28 -3.84
N VAL A 51 -13.06 5.95 -4.20
CA VAL A 51 -12.48 5.89 -5.56
C VAL A 51 -12.18 4.44 -5.97
N LEU A 52 -11.47 3.69 -5.12
CA LEU A 52 -11.11 2.30 -5.41
C LEU A 52 -12.35 1.40 -5.51
N SER A 53 -13.35 1.62 -4.65
CA SER A 53 -14.61 0.88 -4.69
C SER A 53 -15.37 1.15 -5.98
N LEU A 54 -15.41 2.41 -6.44
CA LEU A 54 -16.07 2.77 -7.70
C LEU A 54 -15.36 2.12 -8.89
N VAL A 55 -14.03 2.19 -8.95
CA VAL A 55 -13.24 1.54 -10.00
C VAL A 55 -13.45 0.02 -9.98
N ALA A 56 -13.47 -0.61 -8.80
CA ALA A 56 -13.73 -2.04 -8.69
C ALA A 56 -15.13 -2.41 -9.21
N LYS A 57 -16.15 -1.62 -8.90
CA LYS A 57 -17.51 -1.79 -9.43
C LYS A 57 -17.57 -1.61 -10.95
N MET A 58 -16.89 -0.60 -11.49
CA MET A 58 -16.81 -0.36 -12.94
C MET A 58 -16.18 -1.52 -13.70
N ASN A 59 -15.28 -2.26 -13.06
CA ASN A 59 -14.58 -3.39 -13.64
C ASN A 59 -15.13 -4.75 -13.17
N GLN A 60 -16.30 -4.77 -12.52
CA GLN A 60 -16.90 -6.01 -12.06
C GLN A 60 -17.25 -6.90 -13.26
N GLY A 61 -16.79 -8.15 -13.24
CA GLY A 61 -17.01 -9.11 -14.33
C GLY A 61 -16.03 -8.96 -15.50
N VAL A 62 -15.11 -8.00 -15.46
CA VAL A 62 -14.01 -7.87 -16.44
C VAL A 62 -12.76 -8.51 -15.86
N VAL A 63 -12.17 -9.47 -16.59
CA VAL A 63 -10.85 -10.00 -16.24
C VAL A 63 -9.80 -8.99 -16.68
N ASN A 64 -9.54 -7.98 -15.84
CA ASN A 64 -8.47 -7.02 -16.08
C ASN A 64 -7.12 -7.62 -15.67
N THR A 65 -6.31 -7.96 -16.66
CA THR A 65 -4.91 -8.39 -16.46
C THR A 65 -3.92 -7.22 -16.49
N ASP A 66 -4.36 -6.03 -16.93
CA ASP A 66 -3.50 -4.85 -17.04
C ASP A 66 -3.65 -3.91 -15.82
N CYS A 67 -2.64 -3.93 -14.95
CA CYS A 67 -2.53 -3.06 -13.79
C CYS A 67 -2.39 -1.57 -14.18
N GLU A 68 -1.73 -1.26 -15.31
CA GLU A 68 -1.55 0.12 -15.77
C GLU A 68 -2.88 0.73 -16.23
N MET A 69 -3.76 -0.07 -16.86
CA MET A 69 -5.11 0.38 -17.19
C MET A 69 -5.92 0.69 -15.93
N LEU A 70 -5.87 -0.19 -14.92
CA LEU A 70 -6.57 0.01 -13.65
C LEU A 70 -6.06 1.26 -12.91
N LYS A 71 -4.75 1.53 -12.97
CA LYS A 71 -4.11 2.73 -12.43
C LYS A 71 -4.59 3.99 -13.15
N LYS A 72 -4.65 3.98 -14.49
CA LYS A 72 -5.16 5.10 -15.30
C LYS A 72 -6.62 5.40 -14.97
N GLN A 73 -7.48 4.37 -14.90
CA GLN A 73 -8.88 4.52 -14.52
C GLN A 73 -9.02 5.09 -13.10
N THR A 74 -8.21 4.59 -12.15
CA THR A 74 -8.18 5.11 -10.78
C THR A 74 -7.83 6.59 -10.74
N MET A 75 -6.80 7.00 -11.48
CA MET A 75 -6.40 8.42 -11.57
C MET A 75 -7.49 9.27 -12.22
N PHE A 76 -8.11 8.79 -13.30
CA PHE A 76 -9.20 9.49 -13.98
C PHE A 76 -10.40 9.72 -13.04
N VAL A 77 -10.91 8.65 -12.41
CA VAL A 77 -12.03 8.74 -11.47
C VAL A 77 -11.69 9.69 -10.32
N GLN A 78 -10.48 9.56 -9.75
CA GLN A 78 -10.03 10.44 -8.68
C GLN A 78 -10.05 11.92 -9.10
N SER A 79 -9.53 12.25 -10.29
CA SER A 79 -9.51 13.62 -10.82
C SER A 79 -10.92 14.18 -11.04
N GLN A 80 -11.85 13.38 -11.59
CA GLN A 80 -13.22 13.83 -11.84
C GLN A 80 -13.98 14.12 -10.53
N LEU A 81 -13.85 13.25 -9.53
CA LEU A 81 -14.50 13.45 -8.23
C LEU A 81 -13.94 14.69 -7.51
N LEU A 82 -12.63 14.88 -7.57
CA LEU A 82 -11.98 16.06 -7.02
C LEU A 82 -12.44 17.34 -7.70
N HIS A 83 -12.57 17.33 -9.04
CA HIS A 83 -13.07 18.46 -9.79
C HIS A 83 -14.52 18.80 -9.41
N ALA A 84 -15.36 17.81 -9.16
CA ALA A 84 -16.71 18.05 -8.63
C ALA A 84 -16.67 18.68 -7.23
N LEU A 85 -15.84 18.13 -6.33
CA LEU A 85 -15.71 18.62 -4.95
C LEU A 85 -15.14 20.04 -4.85
N THR A 86 -14.23 20.45 -5.74
CA THR A 86 -13.69 21.81 -5.74
C THR A 86 -14.75 22.85 -6.07
N HIS A 87 -15.72 22.51 -6.91
CA HIS A 87 -16.82 23.38 -7.32
C HIS A 87 -18.04 23.31 -6.38
N ASP A 88 -18.08 22.35 -5.46
CA ASP A 88 -19.16 22.22 -4.48
C ASP A 88 -19.10 23.35 -3.43
N PRO A 89 -20.09 24.25 -3.36
CA PRO A 89 -20.10 25.35 -2.39
C PRO A 89 -20.30 24.88 -0.94
N SER A 90 -20.81 23.66 -0.72
CA SER A 90 -21.02 23.12 0.63
C SER A 90 -19.73 22.65 1.30
N MET A 91 -18.65 22.49 0.53
CA MET A 91 -17.38 21.97 1.01
C MET A 91 -16.49 23.09 1.58
N PRO A 92 -15.94 22.93 2.80
CA PRO A 92 -15.01 23.90 3.39
C PRO A 92 -13.76 24.11 2.52
N GLY A 93 -13.33 25.36 2.36
CA GLY A 93 -12.17 25.71 1.54
C GLY A 93 -10.87 25.02 1.97
N SER A 94 -10.64 24.89 3.29
CA SER A 94 -9.50 24.15 3.84
C SER A 94 -9.49 22.68 3.42
N PHE A 95 -10.66 22.06 3.31
CA PHE A 95 -10.80 20.67 2.89
C PHE A 95 -10.49 20.51 1.40
N LYS A 96 -10.92 21.45 0.56
CA LYS A 96 -10.59 21.48 -0.87
C LYS A 96 -9.08 21.56 -1.09
N ILE A 97 -8.39 22.41 -0.34
CA ILE A 97 -6.92 22.55 -0.40
C ILE A 97 -6.25 21.22 -0.03
N LEU A 98 -6.64 20.61 1.09
CA LEU A 98 -6.09 19.32 1.53
C LEU A 98 -6.24 18.22 0.47
N LEU A 99 -7.42 18.14 -0.16
CA LEU A 99 -7.69 17.18 -1.23
C LEU A 99 -6.87 17.44 -2.49
N MET A 100 -6.67 18.70 -2.87
CA MET A 100 -5.83 19.08 -4.01
C MET A 100 -4.35 18.76 -3.76
N GLU A 101 -3.84 19.03 -2.55
CA GLU A 101 -2.47 18.66 -2.18
C GLU A 101 -2.27 17.14 -2.22
N TYR A 102 -3.23 16.38 -1.70
CA TYR A 102 -3.23 14.92 -1.77
C TYR A 102 -3.21 14.44 -3.23
N HIS A 103 -4.03 15.02 -4.10
CA HIS A 103 -4.07 14.68 -5.52
C HIS A 103 -2.74 14.96 -6.21
N ALA A 104 -2.15 16.14 -5.98
CA ALA A 104 -0.86 16.50 -6.55
C ALA A 104 0.24 15.51 -6.13
N LYS A 105 0.23 15.07 -4.86
CA LYS A 105 1.13 14.01 -4.36
C LYS A 105 0.89 12.67 -5.09
N SER A 106 -0.37 12.27 -5.24
CA SER A 106 -0.76 11.03 -5.94
C SER A 106 -0.34 11.03 -7.42
N VAL A 107 -0.54 12.14 -8.12
CA VAL A 107 -0.11 12.32 -9.53
C VAL A 107 1.40 12.20 -9.64
N ARG A 108 2.15 12.90 -8.77
CA ARG A 108 3.62 12.83 -8.76
C ARG A 108 4.12 11.42 -8.53
N ALA A 109 3.60 10.71 -7.53
CA ALA A 109 3.98 9.33 -7.23
C ALA A 109 3.78 8.41 -8.46
N THR A 110 2.66 8.59 -9.17
CA THR A 110 2.34 7.83 -10.39
C THR A 110 3.27 8.16 -11.55
N LEU A 111 3.67 9.43 -11.70
CA LEU A 111 4.60 9.88 -12.74
C LEU A 111 6.05 9.46 -12.46
N THR A 112 6.48 9.49 -11.20
CA THR A 112 7.83 9.06 -10.80
C THR A 112 8.01 7.56 -10.95
N ASP A 113 6.95 6.78 -10.71
CA ASP A 113 6.95 5.32 -10.91
C ASP A 113 7.28 4.95 -12.36
N ARG A 114 6.71 5.69 -13.32
CA ARG A 114 7.02 5.53 -14.76
C ARG A 114 8.45 5.88 -15.15
N ARG A 115 9.11 6.77 -14.40
CA ARG A 115 10.52 7.11 -14.63
C ARG A 115 11.47 6.01 -14.15
N GLY A 116 11.06 5.22 -13.15
CA GLY A 116 11.83 4.08 -12.64
C GLY A 116 11.77 2.85 -13.55
N GLU A 117 10.67 2.65 -14.29
CA GLU A 117 10.53 1.51 -15.21
C GLU A 117 11.46 1.60 -16.42
N HIS A 118 11.59 2.77 -17.05
CA HIS A 118 12.53 2.95 -18.18
C HIS A 118 13.99 2.66 -17.82
N SER A 119 14.37 2.78 -16.55
CA SER A 119 15.74 2.52 -16.11
C SER A 119 16.02 1.04 -15.82
N ARG A 120 14.99 0.19 -15.74
CA ARG A 120 15.13 -1.25 -15.48
C ARG A 120 15.30 -2.05 -16.78
N ASP A 121 14.72 -1.58 -17.87
CA ASP A 121 14.81 -2.24 -19.18
C ASP A 121 16.19 -2.08 -19.85
N GLU A 122 16.99 -1.09 -19.45
CA GLU A 122 18.33 -0.86 -20.00
C GLU A 122 19.43 -1.74 -19.38
N HIS A 123 19.15 -2.40 -18.25
CA HIS A 123 20.17 -3.15 -17.51
C HIS A 123 20.17 -4.67 -17.78
N ASP A 124 19.26 -5.13 -18.66
CA ASP A 124 19.02 -6.55 -18.97
C ASP A 124 19.30 -6.88 -20.47
N LYS A 125 20.15 -6.09 -21.14
CA LYS A 125 20.62 -6.31 -22.51
C LYS A 125 22.13 -6.55 -22.59
#